data_AF-A0A7C7U0V4-F1
#
_entry.id   AF-A0A7C7U0V4-F1
#
_cell.length_a   1.000
_cell.length_b   1.000
_cell.length_c   1.000
_cell.angle_alpha   90.00
_cell.angle_beta   90.00
_cell.angle_gamma   90.00
#
_symmetry.space_group_name_H-M   'P 1'
#
loop_
_entity.id
_entity.type
_entity.pdbx_description
1 polymer ?
#
loop_
_entity_poly.entity_id
_entity_poly.type
_entity_poly.pdbx_seq_one_letter_code
_entity_poly.pdbx_strand_id
1 'polypeptide(L)'
;MRIRETPFESAPQIQETTLYLGRRSMPPRDGQGPAEFDVHFFQHLAHDRIAMAITCGDLAGDVPILARVHSSCLTSECLLGQDCDCADQLQAALGMMRGEGAGVLFYLMQEGRGAGLTAKARDRMIVQASKNRKTTFEAYAEMGLPADLRRYEILAPMGRMLGLRAPLRLLTNNPDKASAVVKVLAAEDIRVDRTERIHGSTSPFNSDYLIAKHDSGHAFFPESEVAGTLPPLSVRVLPPIALRGDRHRVLTASYFLPIAFSMTRPARNSEAREGNCDSASASGQAIVEWVRLSVIFDGESARESVLLSHRETDIDEIAAEASLEEGEIESITLSMLDRLPGMASSARLALGEAIARMSAVGHGSVAVHFEDRARFISSPTVGRPDSGHRVAR
;
A
#
# COMPACT_ATOMS: atom_id res chain seq x y z
N MET A 1 -28.60 -2.45 25.40
CA MET A 1 -28.08 -2.72 24.03
C MET A 1 -27.12 -3.89 24.15
N ARG A 2 -27.52 -5.08 23.72
CA ARG A 2 -26.65 -6.28 23.82
C ARG A 2 -25.50 -6.10 22.84
N ILE A 3 -24.27 -6.07 23.34
CA ILE A 3 -23.08 -6.28 22.52
C ILE A 3 -23.26 -7.67 21.91
N ARG A 4 -23.56 -7.74 20.61
CA ARG A 4 -23.58 -9.02 19.91
C ARG A 4 -22.14 -9.52 19.95
N GLU A 5 -21.90 -10.60 20.68
CA GLU A 5 -20.66 -11.38 20.59
C GLU A 5 -20.40 -11.62 19.10
N THR A 6 -19.30 -11.06 18.59
CA THR A 6 -18.92 -11.35 17.21
C THR A 6 -18.49 -12.83 17.13
N PRO A 7 -18.70 -13.53 16.01
CA PRO A 7 -18.37 -14.96 15.87
C PRO A 7 -16.90 -15.33 16.17
N PHE A 8 -16.04 -14.33 16.36
CA PHE A 8 -14.59 -14.44 16.56
C PHE A 8 -14.16 -15.12 17.87
N GLU A 9 -14.93 -15.03 18.95
CA GLU A 9 -14.45 -15.48 20.27
C GLU A 9 -14.55 -17.01 20.48
N SER A 10 -15.19 -17.74 19.57
CA SER A 10 -15.39 -19.21 19.66
C SER A 10 -14.96 -20.02 18.43
N ALA A 11 -14.49 -19.36 17.35
CA ALA A 11 -14.14 -20.03 16.09
C ALA A 11 -12.66 -20.50 16.05
N PRO A 12 -12.33 -21.52 15.23
CA PRO A 12 -10.94 -21.92 15.02
C PRO A 12 -10.13 -20.77 14.40
N GLN A 13 -8.98 -20.45 14.99
CA GLN A 13 -8.08 -19.38 14.52
C GLN A 13 -7.49 -19.65 13.14
N ILE A 14 -7.55 -20.90 12.65
CA ILE A 14 -7.09 -21.31 11.32
C ILE A 14 -8.29 -21.87 10.54
N GLN A 15 -8.49 -21.38 9.32
CA GLN A 15 -9.41 -21.95 8.33
C GLN A 15 -8.60 -22.26 7.07
N GLU A 16 -8.64 -23.52 6.62
CA GLU A 16 -7.84 -24.00 5.49
C GLU A 16 -6.35 -23.65 5.65
N THR A 17 -5.82 -22.75 4.81
CA THR A 17 -4.45 -22.27 4.84
C THR A 17 -4.30 -20.88 5.45
N THR A 18 -5.33 -20.34 6.09
CA THR A 18 -5.37 -18.96 6.58
C THR A 18 -5.49 -18.91 8.10
N LEU A 19 -4.50 -18.31 8.74
CA LEU A 19 -4.49 -17.99 10.18
C LEU A 19 -4.99 -16.56 10.38
N TYR A 20 -5.92 -16.36 11.32
CA TYR A 20 -6.31 -15.04 11.80
C TYR A 20 -5.41 -14.61 12.96
N LEU A 21 -4.72 -13.49 12.79
CA LEU A 21 -3.71 -12.99 13.73
C LEU A 21 -4.30 -12.05 14.79
N GLY A 22 -5.43 -11.39 14.47
CA GLY A 22 -6.09 -10.46 15.39
C GLY A 22 -6.71 -9.26 14.68
N ARG A 23 -7.15 -8.29 15.47
CA ARG A 23 -7.82 -7.06 15.01
C ARG A 23 -7.27 -5.84 15.72
N ARG A 24 -7.30 -4.70 15.03
CA ARG A 24 -7.11 -3.35 15.59
C ARG A 24 -8.21 -2.43 15.08
N SER A 25 -8.81 -1.66 15.97
CA SER A 25 -9.75 -0.61 15.58
C SER A 25 -9.00 0.65 15.18
N MET A 26 -9.36 1.25 14.04
CA MET A 26 -8.79 2.52 13.61
C MET A 26 -9.48 3.67 14.35
N PRO A 27 -8.72 4.64 14.91
CA PRO A 27 -9.32 5.82 15.52
C PRO A 27 -10.08 6.63 14.46
N PRO A 28 -11.14 7.36 14.84
CA PRO A 28 -11.83 8.26 13.92
C PRO A 28 -10.90 9.38 13.46
N ARG A 29 -11.10 9.86 12.23
CA ARG A 29 -10.24 10.87 11.59
C ARG A 29 -10.20 12.22 12.33
N ASP A 30 -11.29 12.60 12.97
CA ASP A 30 -11.42 13.84 13.77
C ASP A 30 -10.99 13.64 15.25
N GLY A 31 -10.55 12.42 15.61
CA GLY A 31 -10.18 12.05 16.97
C GLY A 31 -11.35 11.97 17.94
N GLN A 32 -12.61 12.11 17.47
CA GLN A 32 -13.80 12.13 18.32
C GLN A 32 -14.84 11.12 17.83
N GLY A 33 -15.40 10.33 18.75
CA GLY A 33 -16.43 9.33 18.42
C GLY A 33 -15.90 7.89 18.25
N PRO A 34 -16.74 6.96 17.76
CA PRO A 34 -16.38 5.56 17.65
C PRO A 34 -15.34 5.31 16.56
N ALA A 35 -14.61 4.19 16.70
CA ALA A 35 -13.70 3.71 15.66
C ALA A 35 -14.41 3.58 14.31
N GLU A 36 -13.79 4.09 13.26
CA GLU A 36 -14.41 4.18 11.95
C GLU A 36 -14.36 2.86 11.18
N PHE A 37 -13.31 2.10 11.43
CA PHE A 37 -13.04 0.82 10.78
C PHE A 37 -12.34 -0.12 11.74
N ASP A 38 -12.47 -1.42 11.47
CA ASP A 38 -11.65 -2.46 12.07
C ASP A 38 -10.71 -3.07 11.03
N VAL A 39 -9.43 -3.19 11.39
CA VAL A 39 -8.40 -3.85 10.59
C VAL A 39 -8.15 -5.22 11.18
N HIS A 40 -8.48 -6.24 10.41
CA HIS A 40 -8.29 -7.65 10.69
C HIS A 40 -7.03 -8.15 9.99
N PHE A 41 -6.16 -8.89 10.67
CA PHE A 41 -4.90 -9.38 10.13
C PHE A 41 -4.93 -10.89 9.92
N PHE A 42 -4.40 -11.35 8.79
CA PHE A 42 -4.39 -12.75 8.40
C PHE A 42 -3.01 -13.16 7.86
N GLN A 43 -2.66 -14.43 7.98
CA GLN A 43 -1.46 -15.02 7.39
C GLN A 43 -1.84 -16.27 6.58
N HIS A 44 -1.43 -16.29 5.32
CA HIS A 44 -1.47 -17.49 4.50
C HIS A 44 -0.30 -18.40 4.87
N LEU A 45 -0.58 -19.52 5.52
CA LEU A 45 0.42 -20.43 6.09
C LEU A 45 1.32 -21.09 5.04
N ALA A 46 0.76 -21.52 3.90
CA ALA A 46 1.55 -22.17 2.85
C ALA A 46 2.51 -21.24 2.08
N HIS A 47 2.26 -19.92 2.10
CA HIS A 47 3.02 -18.95 1.32
C HIS A 47 3.69 -17.87 2.19
N ASP A 48 3.48 -17.95 3.51
CA ASP A 48 3.92 -16.96 4.48
C ASP A 48 3.59 -15.50 4.08
N ARG A 49 2.38 -15.29 3.54
CA ARG A 49 1.91 -13.97 3.09
C ARG A 49 0.91 -13.39 4.07
N ILE A 50 1.14 -12.17 4.50
CA ILE A 50 0.17 -11.43 5.31
C ILE A 50 -0.91 -10.81 4.40
N ALA A 51 -2.11 -10.68 4.93
CA ALA A 51 -3.21 -9.92 4.34
C ALA A 51 -3.97 -9.18 5.44
N MET A 52 -4.69 -8.13 5.06
CA MET A 52 -5.61 -7.42 5.94
C MET A 52 -7.03 -7.44 5.38
N ALA A 53 -8.03 -7.32 6.25
CA ALA A 53 -9.36 -6.88 5.87
C ALA A 53 -9.75 -5.67 6.70
N ILE A 54 -10.17 -4.59 6.05
CA ILE A 54 -10.70 -3.39 6.69
C ILE A 54 -12.23 -3.44 6.59
N THR A 55 -12.91 -3.38 7.71
CA THR A 55 -14.37 -3.58 7.79
C THR A 55 -15.04 -2.42 8.50
N CYS A 56 -16.30 -2.14 8.16
CA CYS A 56 -17.20 -1.30 8.92
C CYS A 56 -18.63 -1.84 8.81
N GLY A 57 -19.47 -1.49 9.79
CA GLY A 57 -20.90 -1.85 9.79
C GLY A 57 -21.20 -3.34 9.95
N ASP A 58 -22.41 -3.73 9.57
CA ASP A 58 -22.88 -5.11 9.61
C ASP A 58 -22.54 -5.85 8.30
N LEU A 59 -21.70 -6.89 8.38
CA LEU A 59 -21.28 -7.70 7.23
C LEU A 59 -22.23 -8.89 6.94
N ALA A 60 -23.27 -9.03 7.75
CA ALA A 60 -24.10 -10.23 7.80
C ALA A 60 -25.59 -9.99 7.49
N GLY A 61 -25.96 -8.74 7.19
CA GLY A 61 -27.34 -8.37 6.82
C GLY A 61 -27.70 -8.76 5.39
N ASP A 62 -28.97 -8.54 5.02
CA ASP A 62 -29.50 -8.87 3.69
C ASP A 62 -29.28 -7.77 2.64
N VAL A 63 -28.84 -6.59 3.08
CA VAL A 63 -28.60 -5.43 2.20
C VAL A 63 -27.20 -5.56 1.57
N PRO A 64 -27.07 -5.40 0.23
CA PRO A 64 -25.77 -5.48 -0.41
C PRO A 64 -24.79 -4.41 0.10
N ILE A 65 -23.60 -4.83 0.51
CA ILE A 65 -22.55 -3.94 1.03
C ILE A 65 -21.43 -3.74 0.02
N LEU A 66 -20.67 -2.65 0.18
CA LEU A 66 -19.47 -2.42 -0.65
C LEU A 66 -18.36 -3.43 -0.33
N ALA A 67 -17.77 -3.98 -1.39
CA ALA A 67 -16.59 -4.80 -1.29
C ALA A 67 -15.48 -4.27 -2.20
N ARG A 68 -14.24 -4.28 -1.71
CA ARG A 68 -13.05 -3.96 -2.50
C ARG A 68 -11.97 -4.99 -2.25
N VAL A 69 -11.42 -5.57 -3.31
CA VAL A 69 -10.16 -6.31 -3.23
C VAL A 69 -9.07 -5.35 -3.67
N HIS A 70 -8.14 -5.00 -2.80
CA HIS A 70 -7.04 -4.08 -3.07
C HIS A 70 -5.72 -4.85 -3.11
N SER A 71 -4.95 -4.68 -4.18
CA SER A 71 -3.60 -5.24 -4.28
C SER A 71 -2.62 -4.13 -3.87
N SER A 72 -1.77 -4.41 -2.87
CA SER A 72 -0.82 -3.43 -2.33
C SER A 72 0.03 -2.78 -3.41
N CYS A 73 0.25 -1.47 -3.29
CA CYS A 73 1.14 -0.68 -4.13
C CYS A 73 2.01 0.21 -3.25
N LEU A 74 3.17 -0.31 -2.85
CA LEU A 74 4.13 0.31 -1.96
C LEU A 74 4.57 1.70 -2.44
N THR A 75 4.80 1.87 -3.74
CA THR A 75 5.24 3.17 -4.30
C THR A 75 4.21 4.28 -4.09
N SER A 76 2.92 4.05 -4.41
CA SER A 76 1.90 5.07 -4.23
C SER A 76 1.41 5.19 -2.78
N GLU A 77 1.29 4.05 -2.08
CA GLU A 77 0.64 4.00 -0.77
C GLU A 77 1.58 4.38 0.37
N CYS A 78 2.86 4.04 0.25
CA CYS A 78 3.89 4.35 1.25
C CYS A 78 4.74 5.56 0.84
N LEU A 79 5.24 5.54 -0.40
CA LEU A 79 6.23 6.53 -0.88
C LEU A 79 5.59 7.75 -1.56
N LEU A 80 4.26 7.90 -1.51
CA LEU A 80 3.51 9.04 -2.08
C LEU A 80 3.69 9.19 -3.61
N GLY A 81 4.05 8.10 -4.28
CA GLY A 81 4.22 8.04 -5.73
C GLY A 81 2.94 8.38 -6.51
N GLN A 82 3.11 9.15 -7.58
CA GLN A 82 2.04 9.68 -8.44
C GLN A 82 2.01 9.00 -9.83
N ASP A 83 2.77 7.94 -10.03
CA ASP A 83 2.89 7.21 -11.31
C ASP A 83 1.78 6.18 -11.56
N CYS A 84 0.88 6.02 -10.60
CA CYS A 84 -0.33 5.19 -10.70
C CYS A 84 -1.46 5.77 -9.82
N ASP A 85 -2.63 5.14 -9.88
CA ASP A 85 -3.85 5.56 -9.19
C ASP A 85 -4.21 4.68 -7.97
N CYS A 86 -3.30 3.82 -7.54
CA CYS A 86 -3.59 2.80 -6.52
C CYS A 86 -3.95 3.42 -5.15
N ALA A 87 -3.21 4.43 -4.70
CA ALA A 87 -3.49 5.11 -3.44
C ALA A 87 -4.84 5.86 -3.47
N ASP A 88 -5.16 6.51 -4.58
CA ASP A 88 -6.45 7.21 -4.76
C ASP A 88 -7.62 6.22 -4.73
N GLN A 89 -7.49 5.08 -5.42
CA GLN A 89 -8.52 4.03 -5.37
C GLN A 89 -8.69 3.45 -3.96
N LEU A 90 -7.61 3.30 -3.18
CA LEU A 90 -7.69 2.88 -1.79
C LEU A 90 -8.47 3.91 -0.94
N GLN A 91 -8.13 5.18 -1.07
CA GLN A 91 -8.80 6.28 -0.35
C GLN A 91 -10.28 6.42 -0.75
N ALA A 92 -10.57 6.33 -2.05
CA ALA A 92 -11.93 6.40 -2.57
C ALA A 92 -12.78 5.23 -2.06
N ALA A 93 -12.25 4.00 -2.08
CA ALA A 93 -12.98 2.83 -1.58
C ALA A 93 -13.32 2.96 -0.09
N LEU A 94 -12.35 3.37 0.73
CA LEU A 94 -12.58 3.63 2.17
C LEU A 94 -13.56 4.79 2.38
N GLY A 95 -13.49 5.85 1.56
CA GLY A 95 -14.44 6.96 1.60
C GLY A 95 -15.88 6.55 1.27
N MET A 96 -16.07 5.71 0.26
CA MET A 96 -17.38 5.16 -0.10
C MET A 96 -17.92 4.25 1.00
N MET A 97 -17.08 3.35 1.54
CA MET A 97 -17.47 2.48 2.67
C MET A 97 -17.89 3.28 3.90
N ARG A 98 -17.18 4.38 4.21
CA ARG A 98 -17.57 5.34 5.27
C ARG A 98 -18.95 5.93 4.98
N GLY A 99 -19.18 6.42 3.76
CA GLY A 99 -20.44 7.05 3.37
C GLY A 99 -21.64 6.12 3.42
N GLU A 100 -21.45 4.83 3.10
CA GLU A 100 -22.51 3.82 3.13
C GLU A 100 -22.70 3.16 4.51
N GLY A 101 -21.72 3.30 5.41
CA GLY A 101 -21.78 2.80 6.79
C GLY A 101 -21.58 1.28 6.93
N ALA A 102 -21.39 0.55 5.84
CA ALA A 102 -21.05 -0.87 5.86
C ALA A 102 -20.20 -1.28 4.64
N GLY A 103 -19.21 -2.14 4.85
CA GLY A 103 -18.39 -2.68 3.77
C GLY A 103 -17.15 -3.44 4.22
N VAL A 104 -16.49 -4.06 3.25
CA VAL A 104 -15.24 -4.80 3.44
C VAL A 104 -14.21 -4.47 2.36
N LEU A 105 -13.00 -4.14 2.77
CA LEU A 105 -11.84 -4.00 1.89
C LEU A 105 -10.80 -5.05 2.24
N PHE A 106 -10.59 -6.02 1.35
CA PHE A 106 -9.50 -7.00 1.45
C PHE A 106 -8.23 -6.39 0.88
N TYR A 107 -7.22 -6.16 1.72
CA TYR A 107 -5.92 -5.63 1.32
C TYR A 107 -4.90 -6.78 1.24
N LEU A 108 -4.49 -7.11 0.02
CA LEU A 108 -3.62 -8.25 -0.28
C LEU A 108 -2.22 -7.77 -0.64
N MET A 109 -1.20 -8.34 0.03
CA MET A 109 0.22 -8.03 -0.18
C MET A 109 0.75 -8.66 -1.47
N GLN A 110 0.39 -8.07 -2.61
CA GLN A 110 0.71 -8.57 -3.95
C GLN A 110 1.08 -7.41 -4.89
N GLU A 111 2.19 -6.76 -4.54
CA GLU A 111 2.85 -5.72 -5.32
C GLU A 111 3.19 -6.19 -6.74
N GLY A 112 3.20 -5.24 -7.69
CA GLY A 112 3.65 -5.51 -9.06
C GLY A 112 2.81 -6.56 -9.76
N ARG A 113 1.49 -6.58 -9.54
CA ARG A 113 0.58 -7.61 -10.09
C ARG A 113 0.99 -9.03 -9.66
N GLY A 114 1.47 -9.17 -8.43
CA GLY A 114 1.93 -10.44 -7.87
C GLY A 114 3.38 -10.80 -8.19
N ALA A 115 4.08 -10.02 -9.03
CA ALA A 115 5.48 -10.24 -9.40
C ALA A 115 6.49 -9.68 -8.38
N GLY A 116 6.04 -8.88 -7.40
CA GLY A 116 6.90 -8.29 -6.37
C GLY A 116 7.47 -6.91 -6.74
N LEU A 117 8.16 -6.30 -5.78
CA LEU A 117 8.67 -4.92 -5.91
C LEU A 117 9.80 -4.83 -6.95
N THR A 118 10.74 -5.79 -6.94
CA THR A 118 11.84 -5.83 -7.91
C THR A 118 11.33 -5.89 -9.35
N ALA A 119 10.36 -6.78 -9.66
CA ALA A 119 9.80 -6.90 -11.00
C ALA A 119 9.11 -5.60 -11.43
N LYS A 120 8.31 -4.99 -10.55
CA LYS A 120 7.68 -3.69 -10.79
C LYS A 120 8.70 -2.59 -11.07
N ALA A 121 9.75 -2.50 -10.26
CA ALA A 121 10.77 -1.47 -10.43
C ALA A 121 11.55 -1.66 -11.75
N ARG A 122 11.84 -2.90 -12.14
CA ARG A 122 12.44 -3.20 -13.44
C ARG A 122 11.52 -2.84 -14.61
N ASP A 123 10.23 -3.12 -14.50
CA ASP A 123 9.22 -2.66 -15.45
C ASP A 123 9.22 -1.14 -15.60
N ARG A 124 9.14 -0.39 -14.49
CA ARG A 124 9.21 1.08 -14.52
C ARG A 124 10.52 1.58 -15.17
N MET A 125 11.64 0.94 -14.87
CA MET A 125 12.94 1.24 -15.49
C MET A 125 12.94 1.00 -17.02
N ILE A 126 12.37 -0.11 -17.50
CA ILE A 126 12.25 -0.42 -18.94
C ILE A 126 11.33 0.58 -19.64
N VAL A 127 10.17 0.88 -19.04
CA VAL A 127 9.21 1.86 -19.57
C VAL A 127 9.85 3.24 -19.69
N GLN A 128 10.50 3.73 -18.64
CA GLN A 128 11.15 5.04 -18.66
C GLN A 128 12.37 5.09 -19.61
N ALA A 129 13.17 4.02 -19.68
CA ALA A 129 14.27 3.93 -20.64
C ALA A 129 13.78 3.96 -22.11
N SER A 130 12.56 3.47 -22.35
CA SER A 130 11.90 3.58 -23.65
C SER A 130 11.27 4.96 -23.91
N LYS A 131 11.37 5.91 -22.98
CA LYS A 131 10.64 7.19 -22.97
C LYS A 131 9.12 6.96 -23.11
N ASN A 132 8.60 6.03 -22.31
CA ASN A 132 7.18 5.62 -22.27
C ASN A 132 6.61 5.10 -23.60
N ARG A 133 7.46 4.69 -24.56
CA ARG A 133 7.01 4.02 -25.79
C ARG A 133 6.57 2.58 -25.55
N LYS A 134 7.10 1.94 -24.49
CA LYS A 134 6.64 0.63 -24.03
C LYS A 134 5.65 0.81 -22.89
N THR A 135 4.60 0.01 -22.91
CA THR A 135 3.64 -0.15 -21.82
C THR A 135 4.20 -1.03 -20.71
N THR A 136 3.51 -1.05 -19.57
CA THR A 136 3.85 -1.97 -18.48
C THR A 136 3.73 -3.44 -18.87
N PHE A 137 2.80 -3.76 -19.77
CA PHE A 137 2.55 -5.12 -20.23
C PHE A 137 3.65 -5.61 -21.17
N GLU A 138 4.12 -4.75 -22.06
CA GLU A 138 5.27 -5.05 -22.93
C GLU A 138 6.55 -5.23 -22.12
N ALA A 139 6.79 -4.38 -21.11
CA ALA A 139 7.95 -4.52 -20.23
C ALA A 139 7.91 -5.83 -19.43
N TYR A 140 6.74 -6.25 -18.93
CA TYR A 140 6.58 -7.57 -18.29
C TYR A 140 6.85 -8.71 -19.27
N ALA A 141 6.32 -8.63 -20.50
CA ALA A 141 6.56 -9.63 -21.53
C ALA A 141 8.06 -9.75 -21.89
N GLU A 142 8.79 -8.63 -21.96
CA GLU A 142 10.25 -8.63 -22.18
C GLU A 142 11.04 -9.28 -21.05
N MET A 143 10.53 -9.21 -19.82
CA MET A 143 11.09 -9.93 -18.67
C MET A 143 10.66 -11.39 -18.61
N GLY A 144 9.83 -11.87 -19.54
CA GLY A 144 9.26 -13.22 -19.54
C GLY A 144 8.18 -13.45 -18.48
N LEU A 145 7.57 -12.37 -17.97
CA LEU A 145 6.54 -12.43 -16.93
C LEU A 145 5.13 -12.39 -17.54
N PRO A 146 4.16 -13.13 -16.96
CA PRO A 146 2.76 -12.99 -17.30
C PRO A 146 2.23 -11.58 -16.97
N ALA A 147 1.20 -11.15 -17.68
CA ALA A 147 0.55 -9.85 -17.45
C ALA A 147 -0.08 -9.70 -16.05
N ASP A 148 -0.40 -10.81 -15.39
CA ASP A 148 -0.94 -10.85 -14.03
C ASP A 148 -0.58 -12.18 -13.35
N LEU A 149 0.01 -12.11 -12.15
CA LEU A 149 0.40 -13.24 -11.31
C LEU A 149 -0.38 -13.25 -9.97
N ARG A 150 -1.42 -12.42 -9.86
CA ARG A 150 -2.19 -12.27 -8.62
C ARG A 150 -3.01 -13.50 -8.31
N ARG A 151 -3.24 -13.67 -7.02
CA ARG A 151 -3.87 -14.82 -6.40
C ARG A 151 -4.90 -14.32 -5.39
N TYR A 152 -6.09 -14.89 -5.43
CA TYR A 152 -7.25 -14.41 -4.68
C TYR A 152 -7.85 -15.45 -3.75
N GLU A 153 -7.29 -16.66 -3.69
CA GLU A 153 -7.83 -17.82 -2.98
C GLU A 153 -8.01 -17.53 -1.48
N ILE A 154 -7.11 -16.73 -0.89
CA ILE A 154 -7.17 -16.32 0.52
C ILE A 154 -8.46 -15.57 0.88
N LEU A 155 -9.16 -14.97 -0.10
CA LEU A 155 -10.39 -14.21 0.14
C LEU A 155 -11.52 -15.07 0.70
N ALA A 156 -11.62 -16.33 0.29
CA ALA A 156 -12.64 -17.27 0.75
C ALA A 156 -12.56 -17.49 2.27
N PRO A 157 -11.46 -18.04 2.83
CA PRO A 157 -11.35 -18.23 4.27
C PRO A 157 -11.39 -16.90 5.04
N MET A 158 -10.84 -15.81 4.49
CA MET A 158 -10.97 -14.49 5.12
C MET A 158 -12.44 -14.07 5.25
N GLY A 159 -13.23 -14.15 4.17
CA GLY A 159 -14.64 -13.81 4.17
C GLY A 159 -15.44 -14.66 5.16
N ARG A 160 -15.21 -15.98 5.16
CA ARG A 160 -15.81 -16.91 6.13
C ARG A 160 -15.49 -16.54 7.57
N MET A 161 -14.22 -16.27 7.87
CA MET A 161 -13.76 -15.88 9.22
C MET A 161 -14.33 -14.53 9.67
N LEU A 162 -14.55 -13.59 8.73
CA LEU A 162 -15.22 -12.32 9.01
C LEU A 162 -16.73 -12.48 9.21
N GLY A 163 -17.29 -13.67 8.97
CA GLY A 163 -18.74 -13.92 9.02
C GLY A 163 -19.51 -13.19 7.91
N LEU A 164 -18.84 -12.93 6.78
CA LEU A 164 -19.39 -12.21 5.65
C LEU A 164 -20.53 -13.01 5.01
N ARG A 165 -21.74 -12.47 5.05
CA ARG A 165 -22.94 -13.08 4.45
C ARG A 165 -23.74 -12.13 3.57
N ALA A 166 -23.57 -10.82 3.79
CA ALA A 166 -24.23 -9.82 2.95
C ALA A 166 -23.80 -9.97 1.49
N PRO A 167 -24.72 -9.77 0.52
CA PRO A 167 -24.35 -9.69 -0.88
C PRO A 167 -23.35 -8.55 -1.11
N LEU A 168 -22.45 -8.71 -2.08
CA LEU A 168 -21.37 -7.75 -2.33
C LEU A 168 -21.59 -6.94 -3.60
N ARG A 169 -21.31 -5.64 -3.50
CA ARG A 169 -21.07 -4.73 -4.63
C ARG A 169 -19.56 -4.55 -4.80
N LEU A 170 -18.98 -5.23 -5.77
CA LEU A 170 -17.52 -5.30 -5.92
C LEU A 170 -16.96 -4.11 -6.70
N LEU A 171 -16.15 -3.27 -6.05
CA LEU A 171 -15.44 -2.14 -6.65
C LEU A 171 -14.20 -2.60 -7.46
N THR A 172 -14.32 -2.65 -8.78
CA THR A 172 -13.22 -3.04 -9.69
C THR A 172 -13.41 -2.52 -11.12
N ASN A 173 -12.31 -2.14 -11.76
CA ASN A 173 -12.28 -1.81 -13.20
C ASN A 173 -11.68 -2.95 -14.04
N ASN A 174 -11.17 -4.00 -13.41
CA ASN A 174 -10.53 -5.12 -14.09
C ASN A 174 -11.52 -6.29 -14.15
N PRO A 175 -11.99 -6.69 -15.35
CA PRO A 175 -12.96 -7.78 -15.51
C PRO A 175 -12.39 -9.16 -15.15
N ASP A 176 -11.13 -9.44 -15.44
CA ASP A 176 -10.47 -10.71 -15.09
C ASP A 176 -10.37 -10.88 -13.57
N LYS A 177 -10.00 -9.80 -12.88
CA LYS A 177 -10.01 -9.73 -11.42
C LYS A 177 -11.41 -9.93 -10.87
N ALA A 178 -12.42 -9.30 -11.48
CA ALA A 178 -13.81 -9.48 -11.05
C ALA A 178 -14.20 -10.96 -11.15
N SER A 179 -13.95 -11.60 -12.29
CA SER A 179 -14.26 -13.01 -12.51
C SER A 179 -13.56 -13.91 -11.48
N ALA A 180 -12.26 -13.71 -11.26
CA ALA A 180 -11.48 -14.50 -10.31
C ALA A 180 -11.97 -14.33 -8.86
N VAL A 181 -12.25 -13.10 -8.43
CA VAL A 181 -12.77 -12.81 -7.08
C VAL A 181 -14.16 -13.40 -6.88
N VAL A 182 -15.07 -13.22 -7.85
CA VAL A 182 -16.43 -13.79 -7.80
C VAL A 182 -16.36 -15.31 -7.65
N LYS A 183 -15.51 -15.97 -8.45
CA LYS A 183 -15.32 -17.41 -8.38
C LYS A 183 -14.84 -17.88 -7.01
N VAL A 184 -13.85 -17.19 -6.42
CA VAL A 184 -13.32 -17.56 -5.10
C VAL A 184 -14.36 -17.36 -4.00
N LEU A 185 -15.03 -16.21 -3.98
CA LEU A 185 -16.02 -15.90 -2.94
C LEU A 185 -17.24 -16.81 -3.01
N ALA A 186 -17.66 -17.22 -4.22
CA ALA A 186 -18.76 -18.17 -4.41
C ALA A 186 -18.47 -19.56 -3.80
N ALA A 187 -17.20 -19.94 -3.60
CA ALA A 187 -16.85 -21.20 -2.94
C ALA A 187 -17.22 -21.22 -1.44
N GLU A 188 -17.46 -20.05 -0.84
CA GLU A 188 -17.90 -19.87 0.56
C GLU A 188 -19.33 -19.31 0.63
N ASP A 189 -20.11 -19.48 -0.44
CA ASP A 189 -21.47 -18.94 -0.58
C ASP A 189 -21.56 -17.40 -0.42
N ILE A 190 -20.45 -16.68 -0.60
CA ILE A 190 -20.41 -15.22 -0.55
C ILE A 190 -20.76 -14.68 -1.94
N ARG A 191 -22.00 -14.18 -2.05
CA ARG A 191 -22.57 -13.68 -3.30
C ARG A 191 -22.04 -12.30 -3.67
N VAL A 192 -21.62 -12.13 -4.93
CA VAL A 192 -21.36 -10.81 -5.54
C VAL A 192 -22.52 -10.47 -6.48
N ASP A 193 -23.28 -9.42 -6.16
CA ASP A 193 -24.46 -9.02 -6.93
C ASP A 193 -24.11 -8.29 -8.22
N ARG A 194 -23.12 -7.40 -8.14
CA ARG A 194 -22.69 -6.59 -9.26
C ARG A 194 -21.29 -6.05 -9.03
N THR A 195 -20.67 -5.61 -10.11
CA THR A 195 -19.43 -4.84 -10.08
C THR A 195 -19.72 -3.36 -10.28
N GLU A 196 -19.01 -2.51 -9.54
CA GLU A 196 -19.05 -1.06 -9.67
C GLU A 196 -17.64 -0.54 -9.98
N ARG A 197 -17.57 0.53 -10.77
CA ARG A 197 -16.29 1.16 -11.14
C ARG A 197 -15.77 1.99 -9.98
N ILE A 198 -14.46 2.19 -9.95
CA ILE A 198 -13.79 3.10 -9.02
C ILE A 198 -12.71 3.87 -9.75
N HIS A 199 -12.68 5.18 -9.54
CA HIS A 199 -11.76 6.06 -10.25
C HIS A 199 -10.78 6.70 -9.27
N GLY A 200 -9.51 6.77 -9.67
CA GLY A 200 -8.51 7.62 -9.03
C GLY A 200 -8.29 8.90 -9.84
N SER A 201 -7.40 9.76 -9.38
CA SER A 201 -7.10 10.99 -10.10
C SER A 201 -6.25 10.72 -11.35
N THR A 202 -6.54 11.46 -12.43
CA THR A 202 -5.68 11.48 -13.62
C THR A 202 -4.75 12.68 -13.52
N SER A 203 -3.47 12.46 -13.78
CA SER A 203 -2.44 13.50 -13.81
C SER A 203 -1.45 13.23 -14.95
N PRO A 204 -0.60 14.21 -15.31
CA PRO A 204 0.48 13.96 -16.28
C PRO A 204 1.42 12.82 -15.87
N PHE A 205 1.52 12.50 -14.57
CA PHE A 205 2.46 11.50 -14.07
C PHE A 205 1.95 10.07 -14.21
N ASN A 206 0.63 9.86 -14.30
CA ASN A 206 0.02 8.53 -14.39
C ASN A 206 -0.77 8.28 -15.67
N SER A 207 -0.95 9.27 -16.55
CA SER A 207 -1.80 9.14 -17.74
C SER A 207 -1.36 8.00 -18.67
N ASP A 208 -0.06 7.88 -18.99
CA ASP A 208 0.46 6.79 -19.82
C ASP A 208 0.17 5.40 -19.20
N TYR A 209 0.28 5.30 -17.87
CA TYR A 209 -0.03 4.07 -17.14
C TYR A 209 -1.53 3.73 -17.17
N LEU A 210 -2.38 4.74 -17.03
CA LEU A 210 -3.83 4.59 -17.11
C LEU A 210 -4.26 4.20 -18.54
N ILE A 211 -3.73 4.84 -19.58
CA ILE A 211 -3.98 4.48 -20.97
C ILE A 211 -3.59 3.02 -21.22
N ALA A 212 -2.39 2.61 -20.81
CA ALA A 212 -1.96 1.22 -20.94
C ALA A 212 -2.92 0.23 -20.24
N LYS A 213 -3.45 0.58 -19.06
CA LYS A 213 -4.48 -0.25 -18.39
C LYS A 213 -5.78 -0.30 -19.20
N HIS A 214 -6.29 0.84 -19.66
CA HIS A 214 -7.49 0.90 -20.48
C HIS A 214 -7.35 0.01 -21.73
N ASP A 215 -6.26 0.17 -22.47
CA ASP A 215 -6.01 -0.55 -23.73
C ASP A 215 -5.84 -2.06 -23.52
N SER A 216 -5.43 -2.48 -22.32
CA SER A 216 -5.41 -3.89 -21.92
C SER A 216 -6.77 -4.49 -21.53
N GLY A 217 -7.87 -3.73 -21.67
CA GLY A 217 -9.23 -4.19 -21.40
C GLY A 217 -9.80 -3.80 -20.03
N HIS A 218 -9.19 -2.84 -19.32
CA HIS A 218 -9.78 -2.33 -18.07
C HIS A 218 -10.94 -1.38 -18.37
N ALA A 219 -12.07 -1.60 -17.72
CA ALA A 219 -13.33 -0.90 -17.96
C ALA A 219 -13.40 0.45 -17.22
N PHE A 220 -12.49 1.38 -17.53
CA PHE A 220 -12.58 2.78 -17.10
C PHE A 220 -12.23 3.73 -18.25
N PHE A 221 -12.79 4.92 -18.25
CA PHE A 221 -12.47 5.94 -19.24
C PHE A 221 -11.56 6.99 -18.59
N PRO A 222 -10.36 7.28 -19.13
CA PRO A 222 -9.56 8.39 -18.64
C PRO A 222 -10.36 9.69 -18.83
N GLU A 223 -10.48 10.48 -17.77
CA GLU A 223 -11.32 11.69 -17.75
C GLU A 223 -10.79 12.82 -18.65
N SER A 224 -9.54 12.73 -19.11
CA SER A 224 -8.97 13.63 -20.13
C SER A 224 -7.71 13.06 -20.78
N GLU A 225 -7.43 13.52 -22.01
CA GLU A 225 -6.14 13.34 -22.69
C GLU A 225 -5.06 14.23 -22.04
N VAL A 226 -4.72 13.95 -20.77
CA VAL A 226 -3.55 14.60 -20.15
C VAL A 226 -2.30 13.96 -20.75
N ALA A 227 -1.52 14.74 -21.48
CA ALA A 227 -0.23 14.29 -22.00
C ALA A 227 0.67 13.81 -20.84
N GLY A 228 1.23 12.62 -20.99
CA GLY A 228 2.19 12.05 -20.05
C GLY A 228 3.43 12.92 -19.90
N THR A 229 3.96 13.01 -18.69
CA THR A 229 5.24 13.66 -18.43
C THR A 229 6.37 12.64 -18.31
N LEU A 230 7.54 13.01 -18.82
CA LEU A 230 8.75 12.19 -18.75
C LEU A 230 9.61 12.59 -17.55
N PRO A 231 10.45 11.66 -17.04
CA PRO A 231 11.42 11.99 -16.01
C PRO A 231 12.43 13.04 -16.49
N PRO A 232 13.06 13.79 -15.56
CA PRO A 232 13.92 14.92 -15.89
C PRO A 232 15.22 14.48 -16.58
N LEU A 233 15.66 13.25 -16.35
CA LEU A 233 16.84 12.65 -16.96
C LEU A 233 16.46 11.30 -17.59
N SER A 234 17.24 10.89 -18.58
CA SER A 234 17.03 9.60 -19.24
C SER A 234 17.40 8.45 -18.32
N VAL A 235 16.49 7.49 -18.18
CA VAL A 235 16.75 6.23 -17.48
C VAL A 235 17.45 5.24 -18.42
N ARG A 236 18.36 4.44 -17.88
CA ARG A 236 19.01 3.34 -18.61
C ARG A 236 18.58 2.02 -17.97
N VAL A 237 18.34 1.01 -18.81
CA VAL A 237 18.13 -0.35 -18.32
C VAL A 237 19.49 -0.88 -17.85
N LEU A 238 19.54 -1.29 -16.58
CA LEU A 238 20.75 -1.80 -15.96
C LEU A 238 20.61 -3.32 -15.67
N PRO A 239 21.70 -4.10 -15.82
CA PRO A 239 21.76 -5.42 -15.22
C PRO A 239 21.74 -5.28 -13.68
N PRO A 240 21.42 -6.35 -12.93
CA PRO A 240 21.63 -6.36 -11.49
C PRO A 240 23.10 -6.08 -11.15
N ILE A 241 23.36 -5.19 -10.18
CA ILE A 241 24.71 -4.78 -9.77
C ILE A 241 24.93 -5.24 -8.33
N ALA A 242 25.94 -6.08 -8.10
CA ALA A 242 26.37 -6.43 -6.76
C ALA A 242 26.98 -5.21 -6.06
N LEU A 243 26.58 -4.94 -4.82
CA LEU A 243 27.07 -3.80 -4.07
C LEU A 243 28.52 -4.02 -3.61
N ARG A 244 29.31 -2.94 -3.53
CA ARG A 244 30.73 -3.07 -3.22
C ARG A 244 30.91 -3.42 -1.74
N GLY A 245 31.74 -4.42 -1.46
CA GLY A 245 31.95 -4.88 -0.09
C GLY A 245 30.81 -5.74 0.47
N ASP A 246 29.71 -5.89 -0.26
CA ASP A 246 28.55 -6.68 0.16
C ASP A 246 28.10 -7.65 -0.94
N ARG A 247 28.42 -8.92 -0.74
CA ARG A 247 28.10 -10.00 -1.70
C ARG A 247 26.64 -10.46 -1.63
N HIS A 248 25.87 -9.99 -0.66
CA HIS A 248 24.49 -10.42 -0.43
C HIS A 248 23.48 -9.40 -0.92
N ARG A 249 23.86 -8.12 -1.01
CA ARG A 249 23.01 -7.06 -1.54
C ARG A 249 23.27 -6.78 -3.03
N VAL A 250 22.17 -6.62 -3.77
CA VAL A 250 22.17 -6.37 -5.21
C VAL A 250 21.24 -5.21 -5.54
N LEU A 251 21.75 -4.18 -6.23
CA LEU A 251 20.92 -3.17 -6.86
C LEU A 251 20.24 -3.76 -8.09
N THR A 252 18.91 -3.82 -8.07
CA THR A 252 18.12 -4.55 -9.07
C THR A 252 17.45 -3.66 -10.11
N ALA A 253 17.15 -2.41 -9.75
CA ALA A 253 16.53 -1.41 -10.61
C ALA A 253 16.77 -0.01 -10.06
N SER A 254 16.83 1.00 -10.94
CA SER A 254 16.81 2.42 -10.58
C SER A 254 16.01 3.20 -11.63
N TYR A 255 15.02 3.97 -11.20
CA TYR A 255 14.16 4.78 -12.06
C TYR A 255 13.67 6.02 -11.30
N PHE A 256 12.89 6.90 -11.95
CA PHE A 256 12.35 8.07 -11.28
C PHE A 256 10.91 7.85 -10.82
N LEU A 257 10.63 8.11 -9.55
CA LEU A 257 9.29 8.13 -8.99
C LEU A 257 8.86 9.61 -8.80
N PRO A 258 7.73 10.04 -9.36
CA PRO A 258 7.16 11.35 -9.05
C PRO A 258 6.47 11.26 -7.69
N ILE A 259 6.96 12.01 -6.71
CA ILE A 259 6.48 11.99 -5.31
C ILE A 259 5.78 13.30 -5.00
N ALA A 260 4.56 13.22 -4.49
CA ALA A 260 3.83 14.39 -3.98
C ALA A 260 4.12 14.62 -2.50
N PHE A 261 4.56 15.83 -2.13
CA PHE A 261 4.72 16.23 -0.73
C PHE A 261 4.33 17.69 -0.50
N SER A 262 4.06 18.01 0.77
CA SER A 262 3.75 19.37 1.21
C SER A 262 5.04 20.02 1.72
N MET A 263 5.43 21.16 1.14
CA MET A 263 6.49 21.98 1.72
C MET A 263 5.90 22.82 2.86
N THR A 264 6.10 22.38 4.10
CA THR A 264 6.08 23.32 5.23
C THR A 264 7.33 24.19 5.10
N ARG A 265 7.18 25.40 4.54
CA ARG A 265 8.25 26.41 4.62
C ARG A 265 8.60 26.58 6.11
N PRO A 266 9.87 26.45 6.53
CA PRO A 266 10.24 26.83 7.88
C PRO A 266 9.84 28.29 8.08
N ALA A 267 9.06 28.56 9.11
CA ALA A 267 8.67 29.91 9.47
C ALA A 267 9.95 30.73 9.64
N ARG A 268 10.15 31.75 8.82
CA ARG A 268 11.16 32.76 9.11
C ARG A 268 10.73 33.39 10.44
N ASN A 269 11.63 33.40 11.42
CA ASN A 269 11.44 34.06 12.71
C ASN A 269 10.79 35.44 12.51
N SER A 270 9.51 35.53 12.82
CA SER A 270 8.83 36.79 13.09
C SER A 270 7.93 36.55 14.29
N GLU A 271 8.33 37.11 15.42
CA GLU A 271 7.56 37.19 16.65
C GLU A 271 6.20 37.83 16.36
N ALA A 272 5.09 37.10 16.54
CA ALA A 272 3.76 37.69 16.63
C ALA A 272 2.74 36.76 17.30
N ARG A 273 2.55 37.02 18.60
CA ARG A 273 1.30 37.11 19.37
C ARG A 273 0.22 36.03 19.23
N GLU A 274 -0.06 35.41 20.38
CA GLU A 274 -1.25 34.63 20.72
C GLU A 274 -2.54 35.39 20.38
N GLY A 275 -3.44 34.73 19.63
CA GLY A 275 -4.79 35.22 19.41
C GLY A 275 -5.50 34.57 18.23
N ASN A 276 -6.51 33.75 18.57
CA ASN A 276 -7.61 33.27 17.73
C ASN A 276 -7.36 32.01 16.88
N CYS A 277 -7.88 30.88 17.39
CA CYS A 277 -7.94 29.59 16.69
C CYS A 277 -9.26 29.54 15.91
N ASP A 278 -9.28 30.17 14.74
CA ASP A 278 -10.33 29.96 13.74
C ASP A 278 -9.78 29.08 12.62
N SER A 279 -10.58 28.08 12.25
CA SER A 279 -10.37 27.12 11.18
C SER A 279 -9.87 27.77 9.89
N ALA A 280 -8.58 27.63 9.60
CA ALA A 280 -8.00 27.92 8.29
C ALA A 280 -7.41 26.63 7.71
N SER A 281 -8.06 26.16 6.65
CA SER A 281 -7.56 25.15 5.73
C SER A 281 -6.15 25.53 5.26
N ALA A 282 -5.13 24.86 5.78
CA ALA A 282 -3.80 24.87 5.20
C ALA A 282 -3.80 24.00 3.93
N SER A 283 -4.50 24.43 2.88
CA SER A 283 -4.36 23.86 1.54
C SER A 283 -3.07 24.39 0.91
N GLY A 284 -1.93 23.92 1.44
CA GLY A 284 -0.67 23.99 0.72
C GLY A 284 -0.81 23.16 -0.54
N GLN A 285 -0.60 23.76 -1.71
CA GLN A 285 -0.61 23.04 -2.98
C GLN A 285 0.50 21.99 -2.95
N ALA A 286 0.14 20.71 -3.07
CA ALA A 286 1.11 19.62 -3.08
C ALA A 286 2.06 19.80 -4.27
N ILE A 287 3.36 19.77 -4.01
CA ILE A 287 4.40 19.84 -5.04
C ILE A 287 4.76 18.41 -5.39
N VAL A 288 4.78 18.10 -6.69
CA VAL A 288 5.25 16.81 -7.20
C VAL A 288 6.68 16.97 -7.68
N GLU A 289 7.59 16.17 -7.13
CA GLU A 289 9.00 16.16 -7.54
C GLU A 289 9.43 14.77 -7.99
N TRP A 290 10.31 14.74 -8.98
CA TRP A 290 10.97 13.51 -9.38
C TRP A 290 12.10 13.16 -8.42
N VAL A 291 11.96 12.02 -7.77
CA VAL A 291 12.97 11.42 -6.88
C VAL A 291 13.47 10.15 -7.54
N ARG A 292 14.77 9.87 -7.40
CA ARG A 292 15.30 8.60 -7.91
C ARG A 292 15.00 7.50 -6.92
N LEU A 293 14.32 6.45 -7.37
CA LEU A 293 14.01 5.26 -6.60
C LEU A 293 14.88 4.10 -7.09
N SER A 294 15.64 3.53 -6.16
CA SER A 294 16.51 2.38 -6.40
C SER A 294 16.10 1.21 -5.51
N VAL A 295 15.91 0.01 -6.09
CA VAL A 295 15.52 -1.19 -5.35
C VAL A 295 16.73 -2.08 -5.10
N ILE A 296 17.01 -2.32 -3.83
CA ILE A 296 18.10 -3.18 -3.38
C ILE A 296 17.47 -4.47 -2.85
N PHE A 297 17.93 -5.61 -3.36
CA PHE A 297 17.55 -6.92 -2.85
C PHE A 297 18.66 -7.44 -1.96
N ASP A 298 18.31 -7.84 -0.74
CA ASP A 298 19.20 -8.53 0.20
C ASP A 298 18.92 -10.04 0.15
N GLY A 299 19.91 -10.80 -0.31
CA GLY A 299 19.85 -12.25 -0.43
C GLY A 299 19.94 -13.02 0.89
N GLU A 300 20.39 -12.42 1.99
CA GLU A 300 20.37 -13.08 3.31
C GLU A 300 18.98 -13.04 3.94
N SER A 301 18.37 -11.85 3.96
CA SER A 301 17.02 -11.69 4.51
C SER A 301 15.90 -12.04 3.53
N ALA A 302 16.23 -12.16 2.23
CA ALA A 302 15.29 -12.29 1.12
C ALA A 302 14.27 -11.13 1.10
N ARG A 303 14.74 -9.90 1.30
CA ARG A 303 13.92 -8.68 1.36
C ARG A 303 14.40 -7.62 0.40
N GLU A 304 13.45 -6.85 -0.11
CA GLU A 304 13.72 -5.61 -0.79
C GLU A 304 13.76 -4.41 0.17
N SER A 305 14.72 -3.51 -0.04
CA SER A 305 14.71 -2.15 0.48
C SER A 305 14.72 -1.15 -0.68
N VAL A 306 14.35 0.08 -0.37
CA VAL A 306 14.32 1.18 -1.34
C VAL A 306 15.31 2.25 -0.90
N LEU A 307 16.18 2.67 -1.80
CA LEU A 307 16.97 3.87 -1.63
C LEU A 307 16.33 5.00 -2.45
N LEU A 308 15.92 6.08 -1.78
CA LEU A 308 15.47 7.30 -2.44
C LEU A 308 16.63 8.28 -2.46
N SER A 309 16.97 8.77 -3.65
CA SER A 309 18.10 9.69 -3.87
C SER A 309 17.67 10.90 -4.67
N HIS A 310 18.44 11.98 -4.56
CA HIS A 310 18.22 13.16 -5.40
C HIS A 310 18.28 12.79 -6.90
N ARG A 311 17.54 13.52 -7.73
CA ARG A 311 17.35 13.16 -9.14
C ARG A 311 18.65 13.11 -9.96
N GLU A 312 19.65 13.90 -9.57
CA GLU A 312 20.93 14.04 -10.26
C GLU A 312 21.97 12.99 -9.85
N THR A 313 21.74 12.23 -8.77
CA THR A 313 22.64 11.18 -8.31
C THR A 313 22.82 10.11 -9.39
N ASP A 314 24.08 9.79 -9.71
CA ASP A 314 24.40 8.79 -10.72
C ASP A 314 24.35 7.36 -10.16
N ILE A 315 24.50 6.36 -11.04
CA ILE A 315 24.35 4.96 -10.63
C ILE A 315 25.50 4.43 -9.78
N ASP A 316 26.71 4.97 -9.96
CA ASP A 316 27.89 4.55 -9.21
C ASP A 316 27.84 5.13 -7.79
N GLU A 317 27.36 6.38 -7.66
CA GLU A 317 27.04 7.01 -6.38
C GLU A 317 25.94 6.26 -5.64
N ILE A 318 24.83 5.91 -6.32
CA ILE A 318 23.76 5.09 -5.74
C ILE A 318 24.29 3.75 -5.25
N ALA A 319 25.13 3.08 -6.04
CA ALA A 319 25.71 1.81 -5.64
C ALA A 319 26.64 1.96 -4.43
N ALA A 320 27.41 3.05 -4.34
CA ALA A 320 28.25 3.35 -3.19
C ALA A 320 27.41 3.63 -1.93
N GLU A 321 26.38 4.47 -2.03
CA GLU A 321 25.46 4.79 -0.93
C GLU A 321 24.67 3.57 -0.46
N ALA A 322 24.21 2.74 -1.41
CA ALA A 322 23.52 1.49 -1.10
C ALA A 322 24.42 0.48 -0.36
N SER A 323 25.75 0.60 -0.50
CA SER A 323 26.72 -0.28 0.15
C SER A 323 26.96 0.10 1.61
N LEU A 324 26.57 1.30 2.04
CA LEU A 324 26.74 1.79 3.41
C LEU A 324 26.02 0.88 4.43
N GLU A 325 26.55 0.84 5.64
CA GLU A 325 25.99 0.07 6.77
C GLU A 325 24.83 0.83 7.45
N GLU A 326 24.02 0.10 8.23
CA GLU A 326 22.95 0.70 9.05
C GLU A 326 23.55 1.73 10.01
N GLY A 327 23.10 2.99 9.90
CA GLY A 327 23.58 4.12 10.71
C GLY A 327 24.51 5.08 9.96
N GLU A 328 25.07 4.69 8.82
CA GLU A 328 25.84 5.57 7.94
C GLU A 328 24.95 6.36 6.96
N ILE A 329 23.75 5.84 6.69
CA ILE A 329 22.71 6.50 5.89
C ILE A 329 21.45 6.71 6.73
N GLU A 330 20.77 7.84 6.52
CA GLU A 330 19.45 8.06 7.10
C GLU A 330 18.52 6.93 6.65
N SER A 331 17.89 6.24 7.60
CA SER A 331 17.00 5.12 7.33
C SER A 331 15.65 5.30 7.99
N ILE A 332 14.60 4.91 7.27
CA ILE A 332 13.22 4.99 7.71
C ILE A 332 12.58 3.63 7.53
N THR A 333 11.93 3.12 8.58
CA THR A 333 11.18 1.86 8.51
C THR A 333 9.69 2.15 8.48
N LEU A 334 9.01 1.66 7.44
CA LEU A 334 7.57 1.73 7.27
C LEU A 334 6.96 0.36 7.61
N SER A 335 6.01 0.37 8.53
CA SER A 335 5.19 -0.77 8.89
C SER A 335 4.07 -1.00 7.88
N MET A 336 3.44 -2.17 7.97
CA MET A 336 2.24 -2.48 7.20
C MET A 336 1.11 -1.45 7.35
N LEU A 337 0.93 -0.89 8.55
CA LEU A 337 -0.15 0.06 8.81
C LEU A 337 0.10 1.42 8.16
N ASP A 338 1.34 1.76 7.84
CA ASP A 338 1.69 2.99 7.13
C ASP A 338 1.16 3.01 5.68
N ARG A 339 0.71 1.86 5.17
CA ARG A 339 0.03 1.73 3.87
C ARG A 339 -1.40 2.28 3.89
N LEU A 340 -2.04 2.33 5.06
CA LEU A 340 -3.44 2.73 5.18
C LEU A 340 -3.58 4.26 5.30
N PRO A 341 -4.50 4.89 4.54
CA PRO A 341 -4.70 6.33 4.62
C PRO A 341 -5.37 6.71 5.96
N GLY A 342 -4.98 7.86 6.52
CA GLY A 342 -5.57 8.39 7.75
C GLY A 342 -4.97 7.85 9.05
N MET A 343 -4.02 6.90 8.98
CA MET A 343 -3.20 6.57 10.15
C MET A 343 -2.12 7.63 10.34
N ALA A 344 -2.12 8.29 11.50
CA ALA A 344 -1.01 9.15 11.88
C ALA A 344 0.27 8.31 11.94
N SER A 345 1.20 8.58 11.03
CA SER A 345 2.44 7.84 10.88
C SER A 345 3.61 8.79 11.01
N SER A 346 4.36 8.65 12.11
CA SER A 346 5.62 9.37 12.29
C SER A 346 6.64 8.98 11.21
N ALA A 347 6.62 7.74 10.73
CA ALA A 347 7.51 7.26 9.69
C ALA A 347 7.21 7.91 8.32
N ARG A 348 5.94 8.07 7.95
CA ARG A 348 5.57 8.80 6.71
C ARG A 348 5.89 10.29 6.80
N LEU A 349 5.70 10.89 7.97
CA LEU A 349 6.09 12.29 8.20
C LEU A 349 7.61 12.46 8.06
N ALA A 350 8.39 11.60 8.72
CA ALA A 350 9.84 11.58 8.61
C ALA A 350 10.29 11.38 7.14
N LEU A 351 9.60 10.52 6.39
CA LEU A 351 9.90 10.32 4.97
C LEU A 351 9.65 11.59 4.14
N GLY A 352 8.52 12.27 4.37
CA GLY A 352 8.23 13.53 3.70
C GLY A 352 9.26 14.61 4.03
N GLU A 353 9.69 14.70 5.29
CA GLU A 353 10.74 15.63 5.72
C GLU A 353 12.11 15.30 5.11
N ALA A 354 12.49 14.02 5.06
CA ALA A 354 13.74 13.58 4.45
C ALA A 354 13.80 13.92 2.96
N ILE A 355 12.70 13.66 2.24
CA ILE A 355 12.58 14.01 0.81
C ILE A 355 12.66 15.53 0.63
N ALA A 356 11.92 16.31 1.43
CA ALA A 356 11.95 17.76 1.34
C ALA A 356 13.36 18.34 1.62
N ARG A 357 14.11 17.77 2.58
CA ARG A 357 15.50 18.15 2.85
C ARG A 357 16.41 17.84 1.67
N MET A 358 16.34 16.61 1.14
CA MET A 358 17.13 16.18 -0.02
C MET A 358 16.90 17.09 -1.22
N SER A 359 15.64 17.44 -1.50
CA SER A 359 15.27 18.39 -2.54
C SER A 359 15.78 19.81 -2.30
N ALA A 360 15.74 20.30 -1.06
CA ALA A 360 16.18 21.65 -0.72
C ALA A 360 17.71 21.82 -0.83
N VAL A 361 18.47 20.79 -0.51
CA VAL A 361 19.95 20.80 -0.56
C VAL A 361 20.46 20.42 -1.96
N GLY A 362 19.68 19.67 -2.74
CA GLY A 362 20.05 19.24 -4.09
C GLY A 362 20.97 18.01 -4.12
N HIS A 363 21.11 17.30 -3.01
CA HIS A 363 21.84 16.04 -2.90
C HIS A 363 21.35 15.24 -1.69
N GLY A 364 21.84 14.01 -1.56
CA GLY A 364 21.56 13.12 -0.43
C GLY A 364 20.61 11.98 -0.81
N SER A 365 20.44 11.08 0.16
CA SER A 365 19.67 9.85 0.02
C SER A 365 19.10 9.40 1.35
N VAL A 366 18.00 8.66 1.29
CA VAL A 366 17.35 8.01 2.45
C VAL A 366 17.01 6.57 2.11
N ALA A 367 17.43 5.65 2.98
CA ALA A 367 17.06 4.25 2.89
C ALA A 367 15.68 4.03 3.51
N VAL A 368 14.84 3.25 2.84
CA VAL A 368 13.48 2.93 3.26
C VAL A 368 13.33 1.42 3.34
N HIS A 369 13.00 0.95 4.54
CA HIS A 369 12.78 -0.46 4.86
C HIS A 369 11.30 -0.71 5.12
N PHE A 370 10.83 -1.92 4.84
CA PHE A 370 9.43 -2.31 5.00
C PHE A 370 9.29 -3.45 6.00
N GLU A 371 8.60 -3.20 7.10
CA GLU A 371 8.28 -4.21 8.11
C GLU A 371 6.87 -4.76 7.88
N ASP A 372 6.76 -5.66 6.90
CA ASP A 372 5.50 -6.32 6.55
C ASP A 372 5.21 -7.56 7.41
N ARG A 373 6.21 -8.08 8.13
CA ARG A 373 6.01 -9.10 9.16
C ARG A 373 5.88 -8.40 10.50
N ALA A 374 4.68 -7.98 10.88
CA ALA A 374 4.55 -7.38 12.19
C ALA A 374 4.90 -8.42 13.26
N ARG A 375 5.67 -7.99 14.25
CA ARG A 375 5.73 -8.62 15.56
C ARG A 375 4.35 -8.46 16.21
N PHE A 376 3.35 -9.20 15.75
CA PHE A 376 1.96 -9.13 16.24
C PHE A 376 1.81 -9.68 17.67
N ILE A 377 2.89 -10.23 18.24
CA ILE A 377 2.94 -10.73 19.62
C ILE A 377 3.35 -9.59 20.56
N SER A 378 2.41 -8.69 20.83
CA SER A 378 2.34 -8.03 22.13
C SER A 378 0.96 -8.35 22.70
N SER A 379 0.91 -9.30 23.63
CA SER A 379 -0.30 -9.87 24.22
C SER A 379 -1.37 -8.83 24.54
N PRO A 380 -2.66 -9.10 24.28
CA PRO A 380 -3.68 -8.54 25.14
C PRO A 380 -3.47 -9.18 26.52
N THR A 381 -3.28 -8.36 27.56
CA THR A 381 -3.44 -8.80 28.94
C THR A 381 -4.85 -9.36 29.09
N VAL A 382 -5.00 -10.68 28.89
CA VAL A 382 -6.14 -11.43 29.40
C VAL A 382 -6.00 -11.36 30.91
N GLY A 383 -6.81 -10.50 31.52
CA GLY A 383 -7.00 -10.52 32.97
C GLY A 383 -7.38 -11.95 33.36
N ARG A 384 -6.52 -12.60 34.14
CA ARG A 384 -6.89 -13.85 34.80
C ARG A 384 -8.18 -13.58 35.59
N PRO A 385 -9.23 -14.40 35.45
CA PRO A 385 -10.28 -14.42 36.44
C PRO A 385 -9.64 -14.95 37.73
N ASP A 386 -9.65 -14.13 38.76
CA ASP A 386 -9.22 -14.54 40.10
C ASP A 386 -10.26 -15.54 40.62
N SER A 387 -10.02 -16.82 40.39
CA SER A 387 -10.84 -17.92 40.89
C SER A 387 -10.61 -18.05 42.39
N GLY A 388 -11.32 -17.23 43.16
CA GLY A 388 -11.44 -17.36 44.61
C GLY A 388 -12.28 -18.58 44.99
N HIS A 389 -11.76 -19.79 44.78
CA HIS A 389 -12.21 -20.98 45.49
C HIS A 389 -11.22 -21.32 46.61
N ARG A 390 -11.58 -20.87 47.81
CA ARG A 390 -11.04 -21.41 49.07
C ARG A 390 -11.36 -22.90 49.13
N VAL A 391 -10.34 -23.74 49.12
CA VAL A 391 -10.44 -25.07 49.73
C VAL A 391 -10.05 -24.90 51.18
N ALA A 392 -11.04 -24.94 52.08
CA ALA A 392 -10.82 -25.04 53.51
C ALA A 392 -10.47 -26.50 53.87
N ARG A 393 -9.49 -26.65 54.77
CA ARG A 393 -9.58 -27.65 55.84
C ARG A 393 -10.15 -26.97 57.07
#